data_AF-G4FK13-F1
#
_entry.id   AF-G4FK13-F1
#
_cell.length_a   1.000
_cell.length_b   1.000
_cell.length_c   1.000
_cell.angle_alpha   90.00
_cell.angle_beta   90.00
_cell.angle_gamma   90.00
#
_symmetry.space_group_name_H-M   'P 1'
#
loop_
_entity.id
_entity.type
_entity.pdbx_description
1 polymer ?
#
loop_
_entity_poly.entity_id
_entity_poly.type
_entity_poly.pdbx_seq_one_letter_code
_entity_poly.pdbx_strand_id
1 'polypeptide(L)' 'MTDAERIKTRSVLLEFLKFRVLAAGQQFFDGTASDHRRQWLALVHPQALALSDEDLEQIWNQARSLYTEG' A
#
# COMPACT_ATOMS: atom_id res chain seq x y z
N MET A 1 -12.92 -6.82 -10.85
CA MET A 1 -13.09 -6.81 -9.39
C MET A 1 -14.37 -6.05 -9.07
N THR A 2 -15.21 -6.58 -8.21
CA THR A 2 -16.41 -5.89 -7.69
C THR A 2 -16.02 -4.80 -6.68
N ASP A 3 -16.93 -3.87 -6.38
CA ASP A 3 -16.67 -2.82 -5.39
C ASP A 3 -16.38 -3.38 -3.99
N ALA A 4 -17.08 -4.45 -3.59
CA ALA A 4 -16.86 -5.10 -2.31
C ALA A 4 -15.46 -5.73 -2.23
N GLU A 5 -15.02 -6.40 -3.29
CA GLU A 5 -13.66 -6.96 -3.38
C GLU A 5 -12.59 -5.86 -3.40
N ARG A 6 -12.88 -4.74 -4.08
CA ARG A 6 -12.00 -3.57 -4.09
C ARG A 6 -11.82 -3.03 -2.68
N ILE A 7 -12.91 -2.71 -1.98
CA ILE A 7 -12.87 -2.18 -0.61
C ILE A 7 -12.11 -3.14 0.30
N LYS A 8 -12.41 -4.45 0.24
CA LYS A 8 -11.72 -5.46 1.04
C LYS A 8 -10.21 -5.46 0.77
N THR A 9 -9.80 -5.46 -0.51
CA THR A 9 -8.39 -5.49 -0.90
C THR A 9 -7.66 -4.23 -0.44
N ARG A 10 -8.31 -3.06 -0.55
CA ARG A 10 -7.78 -1.79 -0.04
C ARG A 10 -7.55 -1.84 1.47
N SER A 11 -8.53 -2.32 2.24
CA SER A 11 -8.43 -2.40 3.71
C SER A 11 -7.33 -3.36 4.17
N VAL A 12 -7.23 -4.54 3.55
CA VAL A 12 -6.19 -5.53 3.86
C VAL A 12 -4.80 -4.99 3.53
N LEU A 13 -4.64 -4.33 2.38
CA LEU A 13 -3.36 -3.71 2.02
C LEU A 13 -2.98 -2.60 3.01
N LEU A 14 -3.94 -1.77 3.44
CA LEU A 14 -3.68 -0.71 4.41
C LEU A 14 -3.22 -1.28 5.75
N GLU A 15 -3.86 -2.35 6.24
CA GLU A 15 -3.46 -3.05 7.45
C GLU A 15 -2.06 -3.66 7.32
N PHE A 16 -1.73 -4.27 6.17
CA PHE A 16 -0.40 -4.76 5.91
C PHE A 16 0.66 -3.65 5.94
N LEU A 17 0.37 -2.50 5.32
CA LEU A 17 1.26 -1.34 5.29
C LEU A 17 1.50 -0.77 6.68
N LYS A 18 0.52 -0.80 7.59
CA LYS A 18 0.68 -0.35 8.98
C LYS A 18 1.93 -0.94 9.62
N PHE A 19 2.10 -2.27 9.57
CA PHE A 19 3.23 -2.94 10.20
C PHE A 19 4.57 -2.62 9.52
N ARG A 20 4.56 -2.44 8.19
CA ARG A 20 5.77 -2.08 7.44
C ARG A 20 6.22 -0.66 7.75
N VAL A 21 5.28 0.28 7.78
CA VAL A 21 5.55 1.69 8.08
C VAL A 21 5.94 1.85 9.54
N LEU A 22 5.25 1.22 10.50
CA LEU A 22 5.63 1.32 11.91
C LEU A 22 7.05 0.78 12.21
N ALA A 23 7.55 -0.16 11.39
CA ALA A 23 8.90 -0.70 11.54
C ALA A 23 9.99 0.19 10.92
N ALA A 24 9.71 0.90 9.83
CA ALA A 24 10.69 1.67 9.06
C ALA A 24 10.48 3.20 9.12
N GLY A 25 9.37 3.66 9.68
CA GLY A 25 8.97 5.06 9.75
C GLY A 25 8.81 5.71 8.37
N GLN A 26 9.13 7.00 8.28
CA GLN A 26 9.08 7.78 7.04
C GLN A 26 9.92 7.17 5.92
N GLN A 27 11.05 6.54 6.27
CA GLN A 27 11.99 5.94 5.31
C GLN A 27 11.39 4.79 4.50
N PHE A 28 10.28 4.20 4.98
CA PHE A 28 9.53 3.20 4.21
C PHE A 28 9.09 3.73 2.83
N PHE A 29 8.81 5.04 2.75
CA PHE A 29 8.30 5.66 1.54
C PHE A 29 9.40 6.18 0.60
N ASP A 30 10.65 6.19 1.04
CA ASP A 30 11.78 6.69 0.25
C ASP A 30 12.09 5.74 -0.93
N GLY A 31 12.41 6.29 -2.10
CA GLY A 31 12.79 5.49 -3.28
C GLY A 31 11.65 4.67 -3.93
N THR A 32 10.40 4.85 -3.49
CA THR A 32 9.24 4.13 -4.00
C THR A 32 8.66 4.75 -5.29
N ALA A 33 9.41 4.68 -6.40
CA ALA A 33 8.81 4.87 -7.73
C ALA A 33 7.69 3.84 -7.95
N SER A 34 6.63 4.20 -8.69
CA SER A 34 5.44 3.35 -8.84
C SER A 34 5.77 1.93 -9.34
N ASP A 35 6.74 1.79 -10.24
CA ASP A 35 7.19 0.49 -10.74
C ASP A 35 7.85 -0.37 -9.65
N HIS A 36 8.68 0.23 -8.79
CA HIS A 36 9.28 -0.46 -7.65
C HIS A 36 8.23 -0.90 -6.63
N ARG A 37 7.16 -0.11 -6.44
CA ARG A 37 6.05 -0.49 -5.55
C ARG A 37 5.33 -1.73 -6.05
N ARG A 38 4.98 -1.81 -7.34
CA ARG A 38 4.31 -3.00 -7.89
C ARG A 38 5.20 -4.24 -7.84
N GLN A 39 6.49 -4.10 -8.13
CA GLN A 39 7.45 -5.20 -8.00
C GLN A 39 7.54 -5.70 -6.56
N TRP A 40 7.64 -4.79 -5.59
CA TRP A 40 7.67 -5.15 -4.18
C TRP A 40 6.37 -5.84 -3.74
N LEU A 41 5.20 -5.29 -4.12
CA LEU A 41 3.90 -5.91 -3.84
C LEU A 41 3.76 -7.30 -4.45
N ALA A 42 4.31 -7.53 -5.65
CA ALA A 42 4.31 -8.86 -6.27
C ALA A 42 5.02 -9.92 -5.41
N LEU A 43 6.04 -9.51 -4.65
CA LEU A 43 6.81 -10.40 -3.78
C LEU A 43 6.12 -10.64 -2.43
N VAL A 44 5.53 -9.60 -1.84
CA VAL A 44 5.10 -9.65 -0.42
C VAL A 44 3.58 -9.65 -0.21
N HIS A 45 2.81 -9.17 -1.18
CA HIS A 45 1.36 -9.04 -1.09
C HIS A 45 0.71 -9.08 -2.50
N PRO A 46 0.86 -10.17 -3.28
CA PRO A 46 0.49 -10.21 -4.70
C PRO A 46 -1.00 -9.94 -4.95
N GLN A 47 -1.87 -10.20 -3.96
CA GLN A 47 -3.31 -9.92 -4.07
C GLN A 47 -3.59 -8.41 -4.25
N ALA A 48 -2.68 -7.54 -3.81
CA ALA A 48 -2.82 -6.09 -3.98
C ALA A 48 -2.69 -5.66 -5.46
N LEU A 49 -2.09 -6.49 -6.31
CA LEU A 49 -1.95 -6.18 -7.74
C LEU A 49 -3.28 -6.20 -8.50
N ALA A 50 -4.36 -6.69 -7.88
CA ALA A 50 -5.72 -6.57 -8.41
C ALA A 50 -6.25 -5.11 -8.39
N LEU A 51 -5.60 -4.23 -7.62
CA LEU A 51 -5.91 -2.81 -7.57
C LEU A 51 -5.32 -2.07 -8.78
N SER A 52 -6.02 -1.02 -9.22
CA SER A 52 -5.50 -0.09 -10.21
C SER A 52 -4.32 0.71 -9.65
N ASP A 53 -3.55 1.35 -10.52
CA ASP A 53 -2.46 2.24 -10.08
C ASP A 53 -2.99 3.40 -9.24
N GLU A 54 -4.15 3.94 -9.58
CA GLU A 54 -4.82 4.99 -8.81
C GLU A 54 -5.18 4.52 -7.39
N ASP A 55 -5.73 3.30 -7.27
CA ASP A 55 -6.04 2.72 -5.96
C ASP A 55 -4.79 2.53 -5.11
N LEU A 56 -3.71 2.02 -5.72
CA LEU A 56 -2.44 1.83 -5.04
C LEU A 56 -1.83 3.15 -4.58
N GLU A 57 -1.88 4.19 -5.42
CA GLU A 57 -1.41 5.53 -5.08
C GLU A 57 -2.21 6.13 -3.92
N GLN A 58 -3.54 6.03 -3.95
CA GLN A 58 -4.41 6.50 -2.86
C GLN A 58 -4.10 5.80 -1.53
N ILE A 59 -3.94 4.47 -1.54
CA ILE A 59 -3.59 3.71 -0.34
C ILE A 59 -2.20 4.09 0.17
N TRP A 60 -1.24 4.31 -0.73
CA TRP A 60 0.12 4.71 -0.35
C TRP A 60 0.13 6.05 0.38
N ASN A 61 -0.58 7.03 -0.17
CA ASN A 61 -0.74 8.35 0.44
C ASN A 61 -1.52 8.28 1.76
N GLN A 62 -2.55 7.44 1.82
CA GLN A 62 -3.31 7.20 3.05
C GLN A 62 -2.44 6.56 4.14
N ALA A 63 -1.64 5.54 3.80
CA ALA A 63 -0.72 4.89 4.73
C ALA A 63 0.36 5.85 5.23
N ARG A 64 0.87 6.73 4.37
CA ARG A 64 1.83 7.77 4.77
C ARG A 64 1.20 8.68 5.81
N SER A 65 0.08 9.33 5.51
CA SER A 65 -0.57 10.24 6.44
C SER A 65 -0.95 9.57 7.76
N LEU A 66 -1.53 8.37 7.72
CA LEU A 66 -1.97 7.68 8.94
C LEU A 66 -0.84 7.17 9.84
N TYR A 67 0.32 6.81 9.28
CA TYR A 67 1.34 6.06 10.01
C TYR A 67 2.67 6.80 10.18
N THR A 68 2.84 7.99 9.60
CA THR A 68 4.03 8.82 9.77
C THR A 68 3.77 10.22 10.30
N GLU A 69 2.53 10.73 10.26
CA GLU A 69 2.17 12.08 10.72
C GLU A 69 1.58 12.09 12.16
N GLY A 70 2.01 11.15 13.01
CA GLY A 70 1.59 11.04 14.41
C GLY A 70 2.47 11.81 15.39
#